data_AF-A0A0N0V2Y3-F1
#
_entry.id   AF-A0A0N0V2Y3-F1
#
_cell.length_a   1.000
_cell.length_b   1.000
_cell.length_c   1.000
_cell.angle_alpha   90.00
_cell.angle_beta   90.00
_cell.angle_gamma   90.00
#
_symmetry.space_group_name_H-M   'P 1'
#
loop_
_entity.id
_entity.type
_entity.pdbx_description
1 polymer ?
#
loop_
_entity_poly.entity_id
_entity_poly.type
_entity_poly.pdbx_seq_one_letter_code
_entity_poly.pdbx_strand_id
1 'polypeptide(L)'
;MKQRFRISFNDKKDQILITEYMLWEGRYIDMSEEKYLAEQLISVVDKDIQEVIDAIRTNNLFPPYELGLIISKKLVQFLKETDESINETFVDWEDIEEIPVEKEEADDEDLIEDELSDLTDDLTDEDMEEGFLEESNEIESIVPKSKAPVDDEDAKSE
;
A
#
# COMPACT_ATOMS: atom_id res chain seq x y z
N MET A 1 18.54 1.33 -5.11
CA MET A 1 18.58 0.78 -3.73
C MET A 1 17.87 -0.55 -3.78
N LYS A 2 18.44 -1.63 -3.24
CA LYS A 2 17.75 -2.94 -3.22
C LYS A 2 16.92 -3.03 -1.95
N GLN A 3 15.61 -3.14 -2.10
CA GLN A 3 14.66 -3.42 -1.02
C GLN A 3 14.46 -4.92 -0.90
N ARG A 4 14.22 -5.39 0.32
CA ARG A 4 13.78 -6.75 0.63
C ARG A 4 12.68 -6.68 1.66
N PHE A 5 11.69 -7.54 1.55
CA PHE A 5 10.57 -7.66 2.47
C PHE A 5 10.62 -9.04 3.12
N ARG A 6 10.35 -9.09 4.42
CA ARG A 6 10.13 -10.33 5.15
C ARG A 6 8.67 -10.38 5.58
N ILE A 7 8.01 -11.48 5.25
CA ILE A 7 6.63 -11.74 5.63
C ILE A 7 6.68 -12.88 6.63
N SER A 8 6.15 -12.68 7.83
CA SER A 8 6.10 -13.71 8.85
C SER A 8 4.74 -13.79 9.52
N PHE A 9 4.34 -15.01 9.87
CA PHE A 9 3.10 -15.26 10.60
C PHE A 9 3.39 -15.48 12.08
N ASN A 10 2.61 -14.82 12.92
CA ASN A 10 2.66 -14.94 14.37
C ASN A 10 1.40 -15.66 14.86
N ASP A 11 1.49 -16.99 14.91
CA ASP A 11 0.41 -17.89 15.35
C ASP A 11 -0.22 -17.47 16.69
N LYS A 12 0.60 -16.94 17.62
CA LYS A 12 0.14 -16.61 18.97
C LYS A 12 -0.80 -15.41 19.01
N LYS A 13 -0.71 -14.54 18.01
CA LYS A 13 -1.46 -13.27 17.94
C LYS A 13 -2.37 -13.19 16.74
N ASP A 14 -2.38 -14.22 15.89
CA ASP A 14 -3.09 -14.23 14.61
C ASP A 14 -2.74 -13.00 13.76
N GLN A 15 -1.43 -12.75 13.66
CA GLN A 15 -0.87 -11.54 13.04
C GLN A 15 0.12 -11.89 11.94
N ILE A 16 0.02 -11.16 10.84
CA ILE A 16 1.03 -11.12 9.79
C ILE A 16 1.91 -9.90 10.02
N LEU A 17 3.22 -10.10 10.02
CA LEU A 17 4.21 -9.03 10.08
C LEU A 17 4.88 -8.90 8.72
N ILE A 18 4.96 -7.68 8.22
CA ILE A 18 5.72 -7.36 7.01
C ILE A 18 6.80 -6.36 7.40
N THR A 19 8.07 -6.79 7.32
CA THR A 19 9.24 -5.97 7.62
C THR A 19 9.94 -5.56 6.33
N GLU A 20 10.12 -4.27 6.11
CA GLU A 20 10.93 -3.72 5.01
C GLU A 20 12.39 -3.60 5.43
N TYR A 21 13.29 -4.04 4.55
CA TYR A 21 14.73 -3.90 4.69
C TYR A 21 15.31 -3.13 3.51
N MET A 22 16.31 -2.31 3.80
CA MET A 22 17.13 -1.64 2.79
C MET A 22 18.55 -2.18 2.81
N LEU A 23 19.09 -2.49 1.63
CA LEU A 23 20.51 -2.80 1.50
C LEU A 23 21.34 -1.51 1.58
N TRP A 24 22.13 -1.39 2.65
CA TRP A 24 23.04 -0.28 2.90
C TRP A 24 24.43 -0.83 3.27
N GLU A 25 25.48 -0.38 2.57
CA GLU A 25 26.87 -0.80 2.80
C GLU A 25 27.06 -2.33 2.89
N GLY A 26 26.32 -3.09 2.07
CA GLY A 26 26.40 -4.56 2.01
C GLY A 26 25.66 -5.28 3.13
N ARG A 27 24.84 -4.58 3.92
CA ARG A 27 24.00 -5.16 4.98
C ARG A 27 22.55 -4.72 4.82
N TYR A 28 21.62 -5.61 5.13
CA TYR A 28 20.21 -5.25 5.22
C TYR A 28 19.95 -4.58 6.58
N ILE A 29 19.28 -3.44 6.55
CA ILE A 29 18.86 -2.67 7.71
C ILE A 29 17.34 -2.57 7.70
N ASP A 30 16.71 -2.87 8.83
CA ASP A 30 15.27 -2.76 9.05
C ASP A 30 14.84 -1.29 8.92
N MET A 31 13.86 -1.03 8.06
CA MET A 31 13.33 0.31 7.76
C MET A 31 11.98 0.53 8.43
N SER A 32 11.05 -0.40 8.24
CA SER A 32 9.71 -0.36 8.78
C SER A 32 9.20 -1.76 9.08
N GLU A 33 8.27 -1.88 10.02
CA GLU A 33 7.54 -3.11 10.33
C GLU A 33 6.08 -2.75 10.50
N GLU A 34 5.23 -3.34 9.67
CA GLU A 34 3.77 -3.21 9.79
C GLU A 34 3.13 -4.53 10.20
N LYS A 35 2.04 -4.42 10.96
CA LYS A 35 1.34 -5.53 11.59
C LYS A 35 -0.10 -5.56 11.12
N TYR A 36 -0.50 -6.71 10.61
CA TYR A 36 -1.83 -6.95 10.05
C TYR A 36 -2.50 -8.06 10.83
N LEU A 37 -3.79 -7.89 11.15
CA LEU A 37 -4.59 -9.01 11.66
C LEU A 37 -4.90 -9.95 10.50
N ALA A 38 -4.81 -11.26 10.71
CA ALA A 38 -5.09 -12.24 9.65
C ALA A 38 -6.51 -12.06 9.10
N GLU A 39 -7.50 -11.85 9.96
CA GLU A 39 -8.90 -11.59 9.57
C GLU A 39 -9.06 -10.42 8.59
N GLN A 40 -8.27 -9.34 8.76
CA GLN A 40 -8.33 -8.18 7.87
C GLN A 40 -7.86 -8.55 6.46
N LEU A 41 -6.75 -9.28 6.36
CA LEU A 41 -6.20 -9.70 5.07
C LEU A 41 -7.08 -10.78 4.42
N ILE A 42 -7.62 -11.73 5.19
CA ILE A 42 -8.56 -12.74 4.69
C ILE A 42 -9.78 -12.08 4.02
N SER A 43 -10.29 -10.97 4.59
CA SER A 43 -11.45 -10.27 4.05
C SER A 43 -11.25 -9.63 2.66
N VAL A 44 -9.99 -9.44 2.24
CA VAL A 44 -9.62 -8.87 0.93
C VAL A 44 -9.02 -9.89 -0.03
N VAL A 45 -8.45 -10.98 0.49
CA VAL A 45 -7.81 -12.06 -0.28
C VAL A 45 -8.74 -12.76 -1.28
N ASP A 46 -10.05 -12.77 -1.04
CA ASP A 46 -11.03 -13.37 -1.96
C ASP A 46 -11.68 -12.38 -2.92
N LYS A 47 -11.32 -11.08 -2.85
CA LYS A 47 -11.88 -10.05 -3.72
C LYS A 47 -11.05 -9.85 -4.98
N ASP A 48 -9.86 -9.29 -4.81
CA ASP A 48 -8.93 -8.94 -5.88
C ASP A 48 -7.52 -8.80 -5.29
N ILE A 49 -6.49 -9.13 -6.07
CA ILE A 49 -5.09 -8.94 -5.67
C ILE A 49 -4.77 -7.46 -5.44
N GLN A 50 -5.43 -6.56 -6.17
CA GLN A 50 -5.25 -5.12 -5.99
C GLN A 50 -5.73 -4.65 -4.61
N GLU A 51 -6.84 -5.21 -4.12
CA GLU A 51 -7.35 -4.93 -2.76
C GLU A 51 -6.37 -5.41 -1.68
N VAL A 52 -5.66 -6.51 -1.91
CA VAL A 52 -4.60 -6.99 -1.01
C VAL A 52 -3.41 -6.04 -1.01
N ILE A 53 -2.99 -5.58 -2.21
CA ILE A 53 -1.90 -4.59 -2.35
C ILE A 53 -2.27 -3.30 -1.60
N ASP A 54 -3.49 -2.80 -1.79
CA ASP A 54 -3.94 -1.57 -1.15
C ASP A 54 -4.05 -1.76 0.38
N ALA A 55 -4.48 -2.93 0.85
CA ALA A 55 -4.52 -3.26 2.27
C ALA A 55 -3.14 -3.31 2.94
N ILE A 56 -2.08 -3.70 2.22
CA ILE A 56 -0.70 -3.68 2.75
C ILE A 56 0.00 -2.34 2.53
N ARG A 57 -0.46 -1.50 1.61
CA ARG A 57 0.10 -0.16 1.38
C ARG A 57 -0.44 0.86 2.38
N THR A 58 -0.18 0.61 3.66
CA THR A 58 -0.65 1.45 4.77
C THR A 58 0.50 2.09 5.52
N ASN A 59 0.23 3.23 6.16
CA ASN A 59 1.10 3.97 7.08
C ASN A 59 2.57 4.14 6.65
N ASN A 60 3.43 3.14 6.88
CA ASN A 60 4.86 3.18 6.59
C ASN A 60 5.36 2.04 5.71
N LEU A 61 4.47 1.28 5.07
CA LEU A 61 4.83 0.22 4.13
C LEU A 61 4.39 0.61 2.72
N PHE A 62 5.35 0.87 1.85
CA PHE A 62 5.09 1.29 0.47
C PHE A 62 5.97 0.51 -0.52
N PRO A 63 5.77 -0.82 -0.64
CA PRO A 63 6.50 -1.60 -1.63
C PRO A 63 6.23 -1.04 -3.04
N PRO A 64 7.27 -0.99 -3.90
CA PRO A 64 7.09 -0.84 -5.33
C PRO A 64 6.05 -1.84 -5.85
N TYR A 65 5.27 -1.44 -6.85
CA TYR A 65 4.09 -2.21 -7.29
C TYR A 65 4.41 -3.68 -7.59
N GLU A 66 5.50 -3.94 -8.30
CA GLU A 66 5.94 -5.29 -8.68
C GLU A 66 6.24 -6.17 -7.45
N LEU A 67 6.94 -5.62 -6.45
CA LEU A 67 7.18 -6.30 -5.18
C LEU A 67 5.87 -6.45 -4.38
N GLY A 68 5.01 -5.43 -4.38
CA GLY A 68 3.70 -5.48 -3.75
C GLY A 68 2.82 -6.61 -4.30
N LEU A 69 2.89 -6.85 -5.61
CA LEU A 69 2.19 -7.95 -6.28
C LEU A 69 2.71 -9.32 -5.79
N ILE A 70 4.02 -9.50 -5.71
CA ILE A 70 4.62 -10.76 -5.21
C ILE A 70 4.27 -10.98 -3.74
N ILE A 71 4.43 -9.94 -2.91
CA ILE A 71 4.08 -9.97 -1.49
C ILE A 71 2.61 -10.39 -1.34
N SER A 72 1.71 -9.80 -2.11
CA SER A 72 0.28 -10.10 -2.05
C SER A 72 -0.03 -11.53 -2.48
N LYS A 73 0.62 -12.04 -3.55
CA LYS A 73 0.48 -13.44 -3.96
C LYS A 73 0.96 -14.41 -2.87
N LYS A 74 2.10 -14.11 -2.24
CA LYS A 74 2.64 -14.89 -1.11
C LYS A 74 1.71 -14.85 0.10
N LEU A 75 1.10 -13.70 0.41
CA LEU A 75 0.11 -13.56 1.48
C LEU A 75 -1.15 -14.39 1.22
N VAL A 76 -1.67 -14.35 -0.02
CA VAL A 76 -2.80 -15.20 -0.42
C VAL A 76 -2.45 -16.67 -0.25
N GLN A 77 -1.25 -17.08 -0.68
CA GLN A 77 -0.78 -18.45 -0.49
C GLN A 77 -0.70 -18.81 1.00
N PHE A 78 -0.07 -17.97 1.82
CA PHE A 78 0.06 -18.15 3.27
C PHE A 78 -1.29 -18.31 3.98
N LEU A 79 -2.29 -17.53 3.56
CA LEU A 79 -3.60 -17.49 4.20
C LEU A 79 -4.53 -18.61 3.72
N LYS A 80 -4.34 -19.11 2.50
CA LYS A 80 -5.17 -20.20 1.92
C LYS A 80 -4.57 -21.57 2.15
N GLU A 81 -3.26 -21.70 2.03
CA GLU A 81 -2.53 -22.95 2.24
C GLU A 81 -2.10 -22.99 3.70
N THR A 82 -2.80 -23.81 4.50
CA THR A 82 -2.45 -24.13 5.90
C THR A 82 -1.23 -25.07 5.94
N ASP A 83 -0.18 -24.75 5.18
CA ASP A 83 1.10 -25.43 5.31
C ASP A 83 1.82 -24.86 6.54
N GLU A 84 1.57 -25.49 7.69
CA GLU A 84 2.16 -25.15 8.99
C GLU A 84 3.71 -25.16 9.00
N SER A 85 4.35 -25.58 7.90
CA SER A 85 5.81 -25.62 7.79
C SER A 85 6.46 -24.30 7.38
N ILE A 86 5.71 -23.36 6.78
CA ILE A 86 6.24 -22.07 6.34
C ILE A 86 5.66 -20.97 7.22
N ASN A 87 6.47 -20.47 8.16
CA ASN A 87 6.10 -19.35 9.04
C ASN A 87 6.76 -18.02 8.64
N GLU A 88 7.69 -18.06 7.69
CA GLU A 88 8.42 -16.88 7.22
C GLU A 88 8.80 -17.05 5.75
N THR A 89 8.73 -15.96 4.98
CA THR A 89 9.24 -15.88 3.60
C THR A 89 9.87 -14.51 3.33
N PHE A 90 10.75 -14.45 2.33
CA PHE A 90 11.42 -13.24 1.89
C PHE A 90 11.06 -12.94 0.45
N VAL A 91 10.94 -11.66 0.12
CA VAL A 91 10.68 -11.16 -1.23
C VAL A 91 11.65 -10.03 -1.51
N ASP A 92 12.38 -10.10 -2.61
CA ASP A 92 13.23 -9.04 -3.10
C ASP A 92 13.17 -8.92 -4.63
N TRP A 93 14.00 -8.06 -5.19
CA TRP A 93 13.98 -7.75 -6.62
C TRP A 93 14.36 -8.93 -7.51
N GLU A 94 15.05 -9.95 -6.99
CA GLU A 94 15.42 -11.14 -7.76
C GLU A 94 14.18 -12.03 -8.00
N ASP A 95 13.19 -11.99 -7.11
CA ASP A 95 11.92 -12.71 -7.27
C ASP A 95 11.05 -12.17 -8.42
N ILE A 96 11.28 -10.93 -8.88
CA ILE A 96 10.53 -10.33 -10.00
C ILE A 96 11.00 -10.91 -11.34
N GLU A 97 12.31 -11.11 -11.49
CA GLU A 97 12.91 -11.65 -12.72
C GLU A 97 12.52 -13.12 -12.97
N GLU A 98 12.09 -13.83 -11.91
CA GLU A 98 11.63 -15.21 -11.98
C GLU A 98 10.16 -15.37 -12.36
N ILE A 99 9.37 -14.28 -12.44
CA ILE A 99 7.98 -14.37 -12.88
C ILE A 99 7.97 -14.57 -14.41
N PRO A 100 7.54 -15.74 -14.93
CA PRO A 100 7.35 -15.88 -16.36
C PRO A 100 6.28 -14.87 -16.78
N VAL A 101 6.66 -13.94 -17.66
CA VAL A 101 5.70 -13.10 -18.36
C VAL A 101 4.87 -14.05 -19.22
N GLU A 102 3.67 -14.42 -18.74
CA GLU A 102 2.65 -14.94 -19.64
C GLU A 102 2.41 -13.82 -20.65
N LYS A 103 2.97 -14.00 -21.86
CA LYS A 103 2.53 -13.24 -23.01
C LYS A 103 1.05 -13.53 -23.12
N GLU A 104 0.21 -12.57 -22.77
CA GLU A 104 -1.12 -12.50 -23.36
C GLU A 104 -0.88 -12.48 -24.88
N GLU A 105 -1.14 -13.62 -25.52
CA GLU A 105 -1.37 -13.64 -26.96
C GLU A 105 -2.56 -12.71 -27.17
N ALA A 106 -2.29 -11.50 -27.64
CA ALA A 106 -3.31 -10.63 -28.19
C ALA A 106 -3.90 -11.40 -29.38
N ASP A 107 -5.02 -12.09 -29.12
CA ASP A 107 -5.88 -12.61 -30.16
C ASP A 107 -6.45 -11.37 -30.87
N ASP A 108 -6.15 -11.28 -32.17
CA ASP A 108 -6.61 -10.22 -33.07
C ASP A 108 -8.15 -10.14 -33.04
N GLU A 109 -8.71 -9.10 -32.42
CA GLU A 109 -10.07 -8.62 -32.75
C GLU A 109 -9.97 -7.26 -33.45
N ASP A 110 -10.05 -7.35 -34.78
CA ASP A 110 -10.49 -6.39 -35.78
C ASP A 110 -10.83 -4.95 -35.33
N LEU A 111 -10.03 -4.01 -35.86
CA LEU A 111 -10.43 -2.77 -36.53
C LEU A 111 -11.82 -2.18 -36.22
N ILE A 112 -11.85 -1.09 -35.45
CA ILE A 112 -12.71 0.07 -35.74
C ILE A 112 -11.87 1.34 -35.59
N GLU A 113 -11.06 1.62 -36.60
CA GLU A 113 -10.43 2.93 -36.83
C GLU A 113 -11.41 3.73 -37.71
N ASP A 114 -12.27 4.55 -37.09
CA ASP A 114 -12.91 5.75 -37.68
C ASP A 114 -14.03 6.28 -36.76
N GLU A 115 -13.72 7.11 -35.76
CA GLU A 115 -14.63 8.19 -35.28
C GLU A 115 -14.04 9.13 -34.20
N LEU A 116 -12.74 9.49 -34.25
CA LEU A 116 -12.16 10.45 -33.28
C LEU A 116 -11.41 11.63 -33.92
N SER A 117 -11.48 11.79 -35.24
CA SER A 117 -10.76 12.86 -35.96
C SER A 117 -11.52 14.19 -36.10
N ASP A 118 -12.77 14.29 -35.66
CA ASP A 118 -13.63 15.47 -35.89
C ASP A 118 -13.91 16.34 -34.65
N LEU A 119 -13.19 16.12 -33.53
CA LEU A 119 -13.49 16.79 -32.24
C LEU A 119 -12.43 17.81 -31.78
N THR A 120 -11.49 18.22 -32.64
CA THR A 120 -10.36 19.10 -32.23
C THR A 120 -10.21 20.40 -33.02
N ASP A 121 -11.26 20.92 -33.68
CA ASP A 121 -11.15 22.18 -34.45
C ASP A 121 -12.18 23.25 -34.09
N ASP A 122 -12.46 23.47 -32.80
CA ASP A 122 -13.15 24.68 -32.35
C ASP A 122 -12.72 25.16 -30.95
N LEU A 123 -11.40 25.30 -30.75
CA LEU A 123 -10.86 26.12 -29.66
C LEU A 123 -10.31 27.43 -30.25
N THR A 124 -11.22 28.31 -30.65
CA THR A 124 -10.89 29.73 -30.78
C THR A 124 -10.99 30.37 -29.39
N ASP A 125 -9.83 30.68 -28.82
CA ASP A 125 -9.66 31.63 -27.73
C ASP A 125 -10.16 33.01 -28.19
N GLU A 126 -11.31 33.46 -27.70
CA GLU A 126 -11.63 34.89 -27.52
C GLU A 126 -12.91 35.04 -26.66
N ASP A 127 -12.79 35.83 -25.60
CA ASP A 127 -13.85 36.38 -24.72
C ASP A 127 -14.61 35.44 -23.76
N MET A 128 -14.12 35.37 -22.51
CA MET A 128 -15.01 35.75 -21.39
C MET A 128 -14.26 36.32 -20.19
N GLU A 129 -14.41 37.64 -20.10
CA GLU A 129 -14.07 38.56 -19.04
C GLU A 129 -14.77 38.23 -17.71
N GLU A 130 -14.06 38.53 -16.61
CA GLU A 130 -14.47 38.82 -15.23
C GLU A 130 -15.86 38.40 -14.71
N GLY A 131 -15.87 37.73 -13.55
CA GLY A 131 -17.09 37.59 -12.77
C GLY A 131 -16.95 36.83 -11.44
N PHE A 132 -16.25 37.45 -10.48
CA PHE A 132 -16.64 37.54 -9.07
C PHE A 132 -17.41 36.35 -8.44
N LEU A 133 -16.80 35.67 -7.46
CA LEU A 133 -17.37 35.43 -6.13
C LEU A 133 -16.29 34.83 -5.20
N GLU A 134 -15.72 35.69 -4.35
CA GLU A 134 -15.28 35.29 -3.01
C GLU A 134 -16.46 34.64 -2.28
N GLU A 135 -16.23 33.60 -1.47
CA GLU A 135 -16.33 33.70 -0.01
C GLU A 135 -16.15 32.31 0.65
N SER A 136 -15.07 32.21 1.42
CA SER A 136 -14.95 31.60 2.75
C SER A 136 -15.67 30.27 3.04
N ASN A 137 -14.89 29.24 3.36
CA ASN A 137 -15.18 28.43 4.54
C ASN A 137 -13.90 27.96 5.22
N GLU A 138 -13.83 28.33 6.50
CA GLU A 138 -12.80 28.08 7.49
C GLU A 138 -12.31 26.63 7.52
N ILE A 139 -10.99 26.46 7.41
CA ILE A 139 -10.32 25.24 7.84
C ILE A 139 -10.14 25.38 9.36
N GLU A 140 -11.12 24.92 10.15
CA GLU A 140 -10.95 24.80 11.59
C GLU A 140 -9.81 23.80 11.89
N SER A 141 -8.68 24.37 12.29
CA SER A 141 -7.49 23.71 12.79
C SER A 141 -7.82 22.90 14.05
N ILE A 142 -8.02 21.59 13.92
CA ILE A 142 -8.13 20.66 15.05
C ILE A 142 -6.72 20.39 15.58
N VAL A 143 -6.21 21.30 16.41
CA VAL A 143 -5.06 21.01 17.28
C VAL A 143 -5.59 20.23 18.48
N PRO A 144 -5.15 18.97 18.70
CA PRO A 144 -5.47 18.27 19.93
C PRO A 144 -4.79 18.98 21.10
N LYS A 145 -5.60 19.54 22.00
CA LYS A 145 -5.14 20.08 23.29
C LYS A 145 -4.54 18.94 24.11
N SER A 146 -3.21 18.88 24.17
CA SER A 146 -2.46 18.15 25.17
C SER A 146 -2.85 18.67 26.56
N LYS A 147 -3.71 17.94 27.26
CA LYS A 147 -3.93 18.13 28.68
C LYS A 147 -2.86 17.32 29.41
N ALA A 148 -1.72 17.94 29.64
CA ALA A 148 -0.77 17.45 30.64
C ALA A 148 -1.50 17.36 31.99
N PRO A 149 -1.24 16.32 32.81
CA PRO A 149 -1.69 16.31 34.19
C PRO A 149 -0.97 17.43 34.95
N VAL A 150 -1.76 18.32 35.55
CA VAL A 150 -1.28 19.30 36.50
C VAL A 150 -1.04 18.56 37.82
N ASP A 151 0.23 18.58 38.23
CA ASP A 151 0.74 18.32 39.57
C ASP A 151 -0.10 19.10 40.59
N ASP A 152 -0.67 18.42 41.58
CA ASP A 152 -1.15 19.07 42.81
C ASP A 152 -0.96 18.13 44.00
N GLU A 153 -0.56 18.74 45.10
CA GLU A 153 0.32 18.23 46.14
C GLU A 153 -0.31 17.28 47.18
N ASP A 154 0.62 16.70 47.97
CA ASP A 154 0.50 16.38 49.40
C ASP A 154 -0.13 15.05 49.87
N ALA A 155 0.76 14.15 50.31
CA ALA A 155 0.59 13.47 51.59
C ALA A 155 1.97 13.09 52.20
N LYS A 156 2.58 14.03 52.93
CA LYS A 156 3.51 13.71 54.03
C LYS A 156 2.74 13.05 55.17
N SER A 157 3.29 11.99 55.75
CA SER A 157 3.29 11.72 57.20
C SER A 157 4.22 10.55 57.48
N GLU A 158 5.46 10.86 57.88
CA GLU A 158 6.35 9.99 58.65
C GLU A 158 6.31 10.47 60.11
#